data_AF-A0A0Q4BCU4-F1
#
_entry.id   AF-A0A0Q4BCU4-F1
#
_cell.length_a   1.000
_cell.length_b   1.000
_cell.length_c   1.000
_cell.angle_alpha   90.00
_cell.angle_beta   90.00
_cell.angle_gamma   90.00
#
_symmetry.space_group_name_H-M   'P 1'
#
loop_
_entity.id
_entity.type
_entity.pdbx_description
1 polymer ?
#
loop_
_entity_poly.entity_id
_entity_poly.type
_entity_poly.pdbx_seq_one_letter_code
_entity_poly.pdbx_strand_id
1 'polypeptide(L)'
;MIRFGPAGIPLSCKGRTMKDGIEDVHNLSLTAMEIQMVRAGVSEVPPDDEEIGLSIRDIDSALVVGVIRDDELICDPKLVIEEDDFMIQMNSGVTGSFGDLYNVGRMAKRLDISMS
;
A
#
# COMPACT_ATOMS: atom_id res chain seq x y z
N MET A 1 -19.78 -14.79 3.66
CA MET A 1 -18.99 -13.94 4.57
C MET A 1 -17.63 -13.75 3.93
N ILE A 2 -17.22 -12.52 3.64
CA ILE A 2 -15.92 -12.18 3.05
C ILE A 2 -15.01 -11.77 4.21
N ARG A 3 -13.80 -12.33 4.31
CA ARG A 3 -12.82 -12.00 5.35
C ARG A 3 -11.63 -11.27 4.71
N PHE A 4 -11.11 -10.25 5.37
CA PHE A 4 -9.97 -9.44 4.92
C PHE A 4 -8.87 -9.50 5.99
N GLY A 5 -7.63 -9.81 5.58
CA GLY A 5 -6.45 -9.95 6.46
C GLY A 5 -5.14 -9.98 5.67
N PRO A 6 -3.97 -9.86 6.33
CA PRO A 6 -2.65 -9.91 5.68
C PRO A 6 -2.41 -11.30 5.05
N ALA A 7 -2.29 -11.33 3.71
CA ALA A 7 -2.32 -12.55 2.90
C ALA A 7 -1.29 -13.63 3.32
N GLY A 8 -1.74 -14.61 4.08
CA GLY A 8 -1.12 -15.92 4.24
C GLY A 8 -1.44 -16.79 3.03
N ILE A 9 -0.56 -16.81 2.04
CA ILE A 9 -0.62 -17.80 0.96
C ILE A 9 0.13 -19.07 1.38
N PRO A 10 -0.35 -20.28 1.06
CA PRO A 10 0.48 -21.47 1.13
C PRO A 10 1.79 -21.21 0.38
N LEU A 11 2.94 -21.53 0.98
CA LEU A 11 4.25 -21.28 0.38
C LEU A 11 4.37 -21.86 -1.05
N SER A 12 3.65 -22.95 -1.32
CA SER A 12 3.53 -23.58 -2.65
C SER A 12 2.90 -22.70 -3.73
N CYS A 13 2.13 -21.68 -3.35
CA CYS A 13 1.43 -20.78 -4.26
C CYS A 13 2.19 -19.46 -4.49
N LYS A 14 3.29 -19.21 -3.76
CA LYS A 14 4.08 -17.98 -3.89
C LYS A 14 4.73 -17.88 -5.27
N GLY A 15 4.47 -16.78 -5.98
CA GLY A 15 4.99 -16.54 -7.34
C GLY A 15 4.26 -17.28 -8.46
N ARG A 16 3.16 -17.98 -8.15
CA ARG A 16 2.27 -18.63 -9.13
C ARG A 16 1.04 -17.76 -9.40
N THR A 17 0.22 -18.17 -10.37
CA THR A 17 -0.98 -17.41 -10.75
C THR A 17 -2.10 -17.57 -9.71
N MET A 18 -3.08 -16.66 -9.70
CA MET A 18 -4.28 -16.83 -8.86
C MET A 18 -5.04 -18.13 -9.17
N LYS A 19 -5.03 -18.58 -10.43
CA LYS A 19 -5.62 -19.86 -10.86
C LYS A 19 -4.97 -21.03 -10.12
N ASP A 20 -3.64 -21.06 -10.09
CA ASP A 20 -2.87 -22.10 -9.38
C ASP A 20 -3.22 -22.14 -7.89
N GLY A 21 -3.35 -20.98 -7.26
CA GLY A 21 -3.77 -20.88 -5.87
C GLY A 21 -5.16 -21.48 -5.63
N ILE A 22 -6.12 -21.24 -6.54
CA ILE A 22 -7.51 -21.73 -6.42
C ILE A 22 -7.53 -23.24 -6.50
N GLU A 23 -6.76 -23.82 -7.42
CA GLU A 23 -6.60 -25.26 -7.57
C GLU A 23 -5.97 -25.89 -6.31
N ASP A 24 -4.93 -25.29 -5.76
CA ASP A 24 -4.25 -25.80 -4.56
C ASP A 24 -5.14 -25.73 -3.31
N VAL A 25 -5.88 -24.63 -3.09
CA VAL A 25 -6.82 -24.49 -1.98
C VAL A 25 -7.94 -25.54 -2.08
N HIS A 26 -8.44 -25.80 -3.29
CA HIS A 26 -9.43 -26.84 -3.52
C HIS A 26 -8.87 -28.23 -3.23
N ASN A 27 -7.67 -28.56 -3.74
CA ASN A 27 -7.02 -29.85 -3.54
C ASN A 27 -6.69 -30.13 -2.07
N LEU A 28 -6.34 -29.09 -1.31
CA LEU A 28 -6.06 -29.17 0.13
C LEU A 28 -7.35 -29.18 0.99
N SER A 29 -8.54 -29.15 0.37
CA SER A 29 -9.83 -29.06 1.07
C SER A 29 -9.92 -27.85 2.01
N LEU A 30 -9.23 -26.76 1.67
CA LEU A 30 -9.27 -25.51 2.42
C LEU A 30 -10.50 -24.70 2.01
N THR A 31 -11.15 -24.06 2.96
CA THR A 31 -12.41 -23.32 2.74
C THR A 31 -12.21 -21.82 2.55
N ALA A 32 -10.98 -21.34 2.61
CA ALA A 32 -10.65 -19.93 2.54
C ALA A 32 -9.31 -19.74 1.80
N MET A 33 -9.23 -18.62 1.08
CA MET A 33 -8.02 -18.13 0.45
C MET A 33 -7.93 -16.64 0.70
N GLU A 34 -6.74 -16.19 1.05
CA GLU A 34 -6.43 -14.76 1.09
C GLU A 34 -5.80 -14.36 -0.24
N ILE A 35 -6.45 -13.43 -0.95
CA ILE A 35 -6.01 -12.95 -2.25
C ILE A 35 -5.37 -11.59 -2.05
N GLN A 36 -4.11 -11.44 -2.47
CA GLN A 36 -3.45 -10.16 -2.50
C GLN A 36 -4.10 -9.29 -3.59
N MET A 37 -4.99 -8.37 -3.19
CA MET A 37 -5.70 -7.49 -4.12
C MET A 37 -4.83 -6.34 -4.63
N VAL A 38 -3.75 -6.00 -3.91
CA VAL A 38 -2.84 -4.90 -4.25
C VAL A 38 -1.42 -5.43 -4.32
N ARG A 39 -0.80 -5.31 -5.50
CA ARG A 39 0.65 -5.46 -5.65
C ARG A 39 1.26 -4.07 -5.59
N ALA A 40 1.97 -3.77 -4.52
CA ALA A 40 2.66 -2.49 -4.38
C ALA A 40 3.73 -2.39 -5.48
N GLY A 41 3.47 -1.60 -6.51
CA GLY A 41 4.50 -1.06 -7.39
C GLY A 41 4.96 0.25 -6.78
N VAL A 42 6.25 0.35 -6.48
CA VAL A 42 6.86 1.61 -6.02
C VAL A 42 7.77 2.18 -7.09
N SER A 43 7.79 3.51 -7.18
CA SER A 43 8.74 4.27 -7.97
C SER A 43 9.50 5.21 -7.05
N GLU A 44 10.80 5.34 -7.30
CA GLU A 44 11.63 6.41 -6.73
C GLU A 44 11.60 7.58 -7.71
N VAL A 45 11.16 8.74 -7.26
CA VAL A 45 11.09 9.96 -8.07
C VAL A 45 11.59 11.15 -7.28
N PRO A 46 12.31 12.10 -7.91
CA PRO A 46 12.60 13.38 -7.27
C PRO A 46 11.30 14.19 -7.07
N PRO A 47 11.26 15.12 -6.11
CA PRO A 47 10.13 16.01 -5.93
C PRO A 47 10.07 17.09 -7.02
N ASP A 48 8.85 17.49 -7.37
CA ASP A 48 8.59 18.67 -8.19
C ASP A 48 8.60 19.95 -7.32
N ASP A 49 8.78 21.12 -7.93
CA ASP A 49 8.83 22.43 -7.23
C ASP A 49 7.61 22.69 -6.33
N GLU A 50 6.43 22.16 -6.69
CA GLU A 50 5.18 22.32 -5.93
C GLU A 50 5.12 21.41 -4.69
N GLU A 51 5.95 20.37 -4.64
CA GLU A 51 5.99 19.36 -3.57
C GLU A 51 7.04 19.71 -2.50
N ILE A 52 8.07 20.47 -2.86
CA ILE A 52 9.11 20.92 -1.93
C ILE A 52 8.51 21.80 -0.83
N GLY A 53 8.85 21.50 0.42
CA GLY A 53 8.32 22.21 1.59
C GLY A 53 6.94 21.70 2.06
N LEU A 54 6.30 20.79 1.32
CA LEU A 54 5.12 20.08 1.81
C LEU A 54 5.51 18.88 2.69
N SER A 55 4.61 18.49 3.58
CA SER A 55 4.76 17.20 4.28
C SER A 55 4.23 16.05 3.43
N ILE A 56 4.75 14.83 3.62
CA ILE A 56 4.24 13.62 2.93
C ILE A 56 2.71 13.52 2.99
N ARG A 57 2.12 13.86 4.13
CA ARG A 57 0.66 13.81 4.32
C ARG A 57 -0.09 14.83 3.47
N ASP A 58 0.51 15.98 3.22
CA ASP A 58 -0.13 17.12 2.59
C ASP A 58 0.05 17.13 1.05
N ILE A 59 0.81 16.19 0.49
CA ILE A 59 0.88 15.92 -0.95
C ILE A 59 -0.43 15.30 -1.43
N ASP A 60 -1.01 15.87 -2.48
CA ASP A 60 -2.24 15.39 -3.11
C ASP A 60 -2.04 14.82 -4.53
N SER A 61 -0.89 15.07 -5.15
CA SER A 61 -0.49 14.62 -6.49
C SER A 61 -0.31 13.10 -6.60
N ALA A 62 0.20 12.48 -5.53
CA ALA A 62 0.56 11.06 -5.51
C ALA A 62 0.50 10.45 -4.10
N LEU A 63 0.46 9.11 -4.06
CA LEU A 63 0.58 8.37 -2.80
C LEU A 63 2.05 8.19 -2.47
N VAL A 64 2.63 9.19 -1.82
CA VAL A 64 3.98 9.12 -1.25
C VAL A 64 3.91 8.42 0.11
N VAL A 65 4.74 7.39 0.31
CA VAL A 65 4.75 6.58 1.54
C VAL A 65 6.05 6.66 2.33
N GLY A 66 7.06 7.30 1.76
CA GLY A 66 8.36 7.52 2.38
C GLY A 66 9.24 8.37 1.49
N VAL A 67 10.39 8.75 2.03
CA VAL A 67 11.41 9.55 1.37
C VAL A 67 12.77 8.90 1.64
N ILE A 68 13.62 8.83 0.63
CA ILE A 68 15.04 8.52 0.78
C ILE A 68 15.80 9.84 0.89
N ARG A 69 16.48 10.04 2.00
CA ARG A 69 17.37 11.18 2.26
C ARG A 69 18.69 10.64 2.80
N ASP A 70 19.81 11.06 2.22
CA ASP A 70 21.15 10.59 2.62
C ASP A 70 21.26 9.05 2.67
N ASP A 71 20.70 8.35 1.66
CA ASP A 71 20.61 6.88 1.57
C ASP A 71 19.78 6.19 2.69
N GLU A 72 19.09 6.97 3.53
CA GLU A 72 18.18 6.44 4.56
C GLU A 72 16.71 6.59 4.17
N LEU A 73 15.94 5.51 4.35
CA LEU A 73 14.50 5.50 4.15
C LEU A 73 13.79 6.05 5.39
N ILE A 74 13.08 7.16 5.23
CA ILE A 74 12.30 7.83 6.26
C ILE A 74 10.80 7.71 5.93
N CYS A 75 10.04 7.09 6.84
CA CYS A 75 8.59 6.89 6.70
C CYS A 75 7.81 7.66 7.78
N ASP A 76 7.92 8.99 7.78
CA ASP A 76 7.14 9.87 8.66
C ASP A 76 6.19 10.75 7.84
N PRO A 77 4.85 10.62 7.99
CA PRO A 77 3.88 11.45 7.27
C PRO A 77 4.05 12.96 7.48
N LYS A 78 4.73 13.39 8.54
CA LYS A 78 4.99 14.80 8.86
C LYS A 78 6.34 15.30 8.34
N LEU A 79 7.16 14.42 7.78
CA LEU A 79 8.43 14.81 7.17
C LEU A 79 8.16 15.82 6.06
N VAL A 80 8.90 16.92 6.10
CA VAL A 80 8.88 17.97 5.07
C VAL A 80 9.89 17.61 3.99
N ILE A 81 9.44 17.66 2.74
CA ILE A 81 10.25 17.33 1.56
C ILE A 81 11.25 18.44 1.25
N GLU A 82 12.47 18.04 0.94
CA GLU A 82 13.57 18.88 0.48
C GLU A 82 13.91 18.59 -0.99
N GLU A 83 14.59 19.53 -1.65
CA GLU A 83 14.92 19.44 -3.09
C GLU A 83 15.75 18.21 -3.47
N ASP A 84 16.67 17.80 -2.59
CA ASP A 84 17.58 16.68 -2.81
C ASP A 84 17.01 15.30 -2.40
N ASP A 85 15.73 15.25 -2.01
CA ASP A 85 15.07 14.02 -1.60
C ASP A 85 14.69 13.13 -2.81
N PHE A 86 14.53 11.82 -2.54
CA PHE A 86 13.81 10.92 -3.44
C PHE A 86 12.54 10.41 -2.77
N MET A 87 11.38 10.70 -3.36
CA MET A 87 10.10 10.22 -2.87
C MET A 87 9.83 8.78 -3.31
N ILE A 88 9.29 7.97 -2.39
CA ILE A 88 8.76 6.64 -2.67
C ILE A 88 7.27 6.76 -2.96
N GLN A 89 6.91 6.74 -4.25
CA GLN A 89 5.52 6.77 -4.71
C GLN A 89 4.97 5.36 -4.89
N MET A 90 3.77 5.10 -4.38
CA MET A 90 3.02 3.87 -4.63
C MET A 90 2.08 4.05 -5.83
N ASN A 91 2.44 3.47 -6.97
CA ASN A 91 1.67 3.57 -8.23
C ASN A 91 0.33 2.82 -8.21
N SER A 92 0.11 1.95 -7.22
CA SER A 92 -1.09 1.14 -7.07
C SER A 92 -1.55 1.17 -5.62
N GLY A 93 -1.78 2.38 -5.12
CA GLY A 93 -2.29 2.64 -3.77
C GLY A 93 -3.76 2.27 -3.57
N VAL A 94 -4.16 2.18 -2.30
CA VAL A 94 -5.59 2.11 -1.91
C VAL A 94 -6.28 3.46 -2.17
N THR A 95 -5.51 4.55 -2.11
CA THR A 95 -5.93 5.94 -2.35
C THR A 95 -4.95 6.65 -3.29
N GLY A 96 -5.34 7.83 -3.79
CA GLY A 96 -4.48 8.68 -4.61
C GLY A 96 -3.42 9.46 -3.83
N SER A 97 -3.67 9.75 -2.55
CA SER A 97 -2.76 10.49 -1.66
C SER A 97 -2.68 9.86 -0.27
N PHE A 98 -1.65 10.21 0.51
CA PHE A 98 -1.53 9.75 1.90
C PHE A 98 -2.63 10.35 2.78
N GLY A 99 -2.95 11.63 2.59
CA GLY A 99 -4.01 12.33 3.32
C GLY A 99 -5.38 11.64 3.21
N ASP A 100 -5.70 11.07 2.04
CA ASP A 100 -6.97 10.38 1.80
C ASP A 100 -7.15 9.08 2.59
N LEU A 101 -6.06 8.44 3.03
CA LEU A 101 -6.12 7.21 3.84
C LEU A 101 -6.91 7.43 5.12
N TYR A 102 -6.86 8.62 5.72
CA TYR A 102 -7.63 8.94 6.93
C TYR A 102 -9.14 8.92 6.65
N ASN A 103 -9.58 9.43 5.50
CA ASN A 103 -10.98 9.44 5.12
C ASN A 103 -11.49 8.03 4.80
N VAL A 104 -10.70 7.25 4.06
CA VAL A 104 -11.00 5.83 3.82
C VAL A 104 -11.05 5.05 5.13
N GLY A 105 -10.13 5.29 6.06
CA GLY A 105 -10.14 4.67 7.39
C GLY A 105 -11.40 5.00 8.20
N ARG A 106 -11.89 6.25 8.14
CA ARG A 106 -13.18 6.61 8.74
C ARG A 106 -14.37 5.92 8.06
N MET A 107 -14.34 5.80 6.74
CA MET A 107 -15.37 5.09 5.98
C MET A 107 -15.39 3.60 6.32
N ALA A 108 -14.23 2.95 6.38
CA ALA A 108 -14.10 1.54 6.76
C ALA A 108 -14.67 1.27 8.17
N LYS A 109 -14.35 2.12 9.15
CA LYS A 109 -14.93 2.05 10.51
C LYS A 109 -16.45 2.20 10.52
N ARG A 110 -17.01 3.09 9.69
CA ARG A 110 -18.46 3.30 9.58
C ARG A 110 -19.19 2.12 8.93
N LEU A 111 -18.53 1.44 8.01
CA LEU A 111 -19.08 0.29 7.28
C LEU A 111 -18.86 -1.03 8.01
N ASP A 112 -18.28 -1.00 9.22
CA ASP A 112 -18.07 -2.16 10.09
C ASP A 112 -17.30 -3.30 9.39
N ILE A 113 -16.32 -2.94 8.56
CA ILE A 113 -15.31 -3.90 8.10
C ILE A 113 -14.37 -4.12 9.29
N SER A 114 -14.73 -5.05 10.16
CA SER A 114 -13.82 -5.57 11.18
C SER A 114 -12.72 -6.35 10.45
N MET A 115 -11.55 -5.73 10.27
CA MET A 115 -10.34 -6.50 9.98
C MET A 115 -9.99 -7.25 11.27
N SER A 116 -10.28 -8.55 11.28
CA SER A 116 -9.85 -9.48 12.33
C SER A 116 -8.37 -9.77 12.21
#